data_AF-A0A9N9TN63-F1
#
_entry.id   AF-A0A9N9TN63-F1
#
_cell.length_a   1.000
_cell.length_b   1.000
_cell.length_c   1.000
_cell.angle_alpha   90.00
_cell.angle_beta   90.00
_cell.angle_gamma   90.00
#
_symmetry.space_group_name_H-M   'P 1'
#
loop_
_entity.id
_entity.type
_entity.pdbx_description
1 polymer ?
#
loop_
_entity_poly.entity_id
_entity_poly.type
_entity_poly.pdbx_seq_one_letter_code
_entity_poly.pdbx_strand_id
1 'polypeptide(L)'
;MDITTLFKACVKTVRTTNKSLGNTEQKSNILKVSKDANLSTAKDVVKQITKLRNFLTENKAAYLNVLNYLSTNKTMSELDRQQVDTMAEEVINECRKLINSFKKETNAITKTPQREEHYQNITATLENYLENVSKIYTEAKAVRVKRVIDTHKLSKLETNPANRKPDLHGNDPPNKDPEPRPSVDYDPQLSSEEMQMFEAENEMLYNELNSISDEVRQMEGKVVHIAELQELFTEKVLQQQIDIERIATNVVGSTENVKEANEQIRQAIQRNAGLRVYVLFFLLVMSFSLLFLDWYND
;
A
#
# COMPACT_ATOMS: atom_id res chain seq x y z
N MET A 1 35.05 4.96 -12.18
CA MET A 1 36.23 4.67 -11.33
C MET A 1 35.86 4.94 -9.89
N ASP A 2 36.22 4.06 -8.96
CA ASP A 2 35.99 4.28 -7.53
C ASP A 2 37.02 5.27 -6.98
N ILE A 3 36.55 6.49 -6.68
CA ILE A 3 37.36 7.63 -6.24
C ILE A 3 37.55 7.61 -4.71
N THR A 4 36.90 6.67 -4.02
CA THR A 4 36.87 6.60 -2.55
C THR A 4 38.24 6.33 -1.96
N THR A 5 39.06 5.50 -2.62
CA THR A 5 40.42 5.17 -2.18
C THR A 5 41.35 6.36 -2.30
N LEU A 6 41.27 7.09 -3.42
CA LEU A 6 42.05 8.29 -3.68
C LEU A 6 41.65 9.43 -2.73
N PHE A 7 40.35 9.60 -2.49
CA PHE A 7 39.84 10.53 -1.48
C PHE A 7 40.35 10.20 -0.07
N LYS A 8 40.27 8.93 0.35
CA LYS A 8 40.79 8.49 1.66
C LYS A 8 42.31 8.74 1.80
N ALA A 9 43.07 8.54 0.73
CA ALA A 9 44.51 8.83 0.71
C ALA A 9 44.77 10.34 0.85
N CYS A 10 44.10 11.18 0.05
CA CYS A 10 44.20 12.64 0.14
C CYS A 10 43.82 13.17 1.53
N VAL A 11 42.72 12.67 2.13
CA VAL A 11 42.29 13.07 3.47
C VAL A 11 43.33 12.67 4.53
N LYS A 12 43.92 11.48 4.43
CA LYS A 12 45.00 11.07 5.36
C LYS A 12 46.21 11.99 5.24
N THR A 13 46.63 12.32 4.02
CA THR A 13 47.75 13.25 3.78
C THR A 13 47.46 14.62 4.39
N VAL A 14 46.28 15.19 4.13
CA VAL A 14 45.85 16.50 4.68
C VAL A 14 45.79 16.47 6.21
N ARG A 15 45.34 15.36 6.80
CA ARG A 15 45.30 15.19 8.26
C ARG A 15 46.69 15.13 8.87
N THR A 16 47.62 14.41 8.25
CA THR A 16 49.02 14.35 8.70
C THR A 16 49.71 15.70 8.57
N THR A 17 49.45 16.44 7.48
CA THR A 17 50.01 17.80 7.32
C THR A 17 49.43 18.77 8.34
N ASN A 18 48.12 18.79 8.57
CA ASN A 18 47.50 19.63 9.60
C ASN A 18 48.03 19.32 11.00
N LYS A 19 48.24 18.03 11.33
CA LYS A 19 48.84 17.63 12.60
C LYS A 19 50.28 18.11 12.74
N SER A 20 51.07 18.08 11.66
CA SER A 20 52.45 18.60 11.66
C SER A 20 52.54 20.13 11.76
N LEU A 21 51.50 20.83 11.31
CA LEU A 21 51.36 22.30 11.38
C LEU A 21 50.79 22.80 12.72
N GLY A 22 50.59 21.91 13.70
CA GLY A 22 50.11 22.29 15.04
C GLY A 22 48.60 22.55 15.14
N ASN A 23 47.82 22.30 14.07
CA ASN A 23 46.37 22.43 14.10
C ASN A 23 45.75 21.21 14.81
N THR A 24 45.30 21.40 16.05
CA THR A 24 44.50 20.42 16.79
C THR A 24 43.09 20.37 16.20
N GLU A 25 42.74 19.28 15.51
CA GLU A 25 41.35 19.02 15.10
C GLU A 25 40.47 18.97 16.35
N GLN A 26 39.70 20.03 16.61
CA GLN A 26 38.59 19.95 17.54
C GLN A 26 37.62 18.92 16.97
N LYS A 27 37.46 17.78 17.67
CA LYS A 27 36.41 16.79 17.38
C LYS A 27 35.06 17.42 17.72
N SER A 28 34.58 18.32 16.88
CA SER A 28 33.18 18.72 16.92
C SER A 28 32.37 17.51 16.46
N ASN A 29 31.60 16.91 17.37
CA ASN A 29 30.52 16.00 16.99
C ASN A 29 29.46 16.81 16.24
N ILE A 30 29.68 17.02 14.95
CA ILE A 30 28.81 17.79 14.05
C ILE A 30 27.45 17.10 13.91
N LEU A 31 27.40 15.78 14.07
CA LEU A 31 26.20 14.98 13.98
C LEU A 31 25.73 14.56 15.37
N LYS A 32 24.88 15.36 16.01
CA LYS A 32 24.06 14.89 17.13
C LYS A 32 22.97 13.97 16.55
N VAL A 33 23.14 12.67 16.68
CA VAL A 33 22.09 11.69 16.38
C VAL A 33 21.02 11.80 17.47
N SER A 34 20.10 12.74 17.32
CA SER A 34 18.92 12.83 18.17
C SER A 34 17.98 11.69 17.78
N LYS A 35 17.65 10.82 18.75
CA LYS A 35 16.69 9.74 18.56
C LYS A 35 15.30 10.38 18.51
N ASP A 36 14.78 10.63 17.31
CA ASP A 36 13.47 11.23 17.14
C ASP A 36 12.39 10.25 17.63
N ALA A 37 11.70 10.58 18.73
CA ALA A 37 10.58 9.80 19.26
C ALA A 37 9.49 9.56 18.20
N ASN A 38 9.23 10.57 17.37
CA ASN A 38 8.29 10.52 16.25
C ASN A 38 8.70 9.49 15.18
N LEU A 39 9.99 9.26 14.96
CA LEU A 39 10.42 8.24 14.00
C LEU A 39 10.20 6.83 14.56
N SER A 40 10.18 6.67 15.89
CA SER A 40 9.82 5.40 16.53
C SER A 40 8.34 5.09 16.35
N THR A 41 7.46 6.07 16.57
CA THR A 41 6.01 5.88 16.39
C THR A 41 5.67 5.54 14.94
N ALA A 42 6.29 6.24 13.96
CA ALA A 42 6.15 5.89 12.54
C ALA A 42 6.59 4.44 12.24
N LYS A 43 7.70 3.97 12.81
CA LYS A 43 8.16 2.58 12.65
C LYS A 43 7.20 1.57 13.25
N ASP A 44 6.56 1.89 14.36
CA ASP A 44 5.58 0.99 14.99
C ASP A 44 4.30 0.88 14.15
N VAL A 45 3.85 1.99 13.53
CA VAL A 45 2.77 1.96 12.53
C VAL A 45 3.12 1.04 11.35
N VAL A 46 4.35 1.13 10.80
CA VAL A 46 4.80 0.22 9.72
C VAL A 46 4.72 -1.25 10.15
N LYS A 47 5.13 -1.57 11.39
CA LYS A 47 5.05 -2.94 11.91
C LYS A 47 3.60 -3.42 11.97
N GLN A 48 2.66 -2.59 12.42
CA GLN A 48 1.25 -2.97 12.49
C GLN A 48 0.65 -3.19 11.09
N ILE A 49 0.89 -2.29 10.13
CA ILE A 49 0.43 -2.47 8.75
C ILE A 49 1.04 -3.74 8.12
N THR A 50 2.29 -4.05 8.44
CA THR A 50 2.96 -5.27 7.94
C THR A 50 2.36 -6.54 8.54
N LYS A 51 1.99 -6.54 9.82
CA LYS A 51 1.26 -7.67 10.43
C LYS A 51 -0.10 -7.87 9.76
N LEU A 52 -0.85 -6.80 9.50
CA LEU A 52 -2.11 -6.86 8.76
C LEU A 52 -1.92 -7.48 7.37
N ARG A 53 -0.91 -7.03 6.62
CA ARG A 53 -0.59 -7.58 5.30
C ARG A 53 -0.33 -9.09 5.35
N ASN A 54 0.48 -9.54 6.30
CA ASN A 54 0.82 -10.95 6.44
C ASN A 54 -0.42 -11.77 6.83
N PHE A 55 -1.20 -11.30 7.81
CA PHE A 55 -2.47 -11.91 8.21
C PHE A 55 -3.45 -12.07 7.05
N LEU A 56 -3.61 -11.01 6.23
CA LEU A 56 -4.48 -11.05 5.05
C LEU A 56 -3.96 -12.03 3.99
N THR A 57 -2.65 -12.09 3.78
CA THR A 57 -2.03 -12.98 2.77
C THR A 57 -2.16 -14.44 3.18
N GLU A 58 -1.93 -14.75 4.46
CA GLU A 58 -2.06 -16.10 5.02
C GLU A 58 -3.51 -16.61 4.96
N ASN A 59 -4.48 -15.73 5.24
CA ASN A 59 -5.89 -16.10 5.22
C ASN A 59 -6.54 -15.98 3.84
N LYS A 60 -5.91 -15.35 2.84
CA LYS A 60 -6.49 -15.12 1.50
C LYS A 60 -6.96 -16.41 0.82
N ALA A 61 -6.19 -17.49 0.91
CA ALA A 61 -6.51 -18.77 0.29
C ALA A 61 -7.76 -19.40 0.93
N ALA A 62 -7.84 -19.41 2.26
CA ALA A 62 -9.00 -19.94 2.99
C ALA A 62 -10.23 -19.02 2.86
N TYR A 63 -10.03 -17.71 2.77
CA TYR A 63 -11.09 -16.69 2.69
C TYR A 63 -11.80 -16.69 1.33
N LEU A 64 -11.05 -16.87 0.24
CA LEU A 64 -11.61 -16.94 -1.11
C LEU A 64 -12.27 -18.29 -1.41
N ASN A 65 -11.97 -19.33 -0.64
CA ASN A 65 -12.51 -20.66 -0.87
C ASN A 65 -13.94 -20.78 -0.30
N VAL A 66 -14.89 -20.19 -1.04
CA VAL A 66 -16.33 -20.16 -0.73
C VAL A 66 -17.00 -21.51 -0.99
N LEU A 67 -16.44 -22.30 -1.92
CA LEU A 67 -17.07 -23.52 -2.43
C LEU A 67 -16.54 -24.75 -1.68
N ASN A 68 -17.42 -25.40 -0.92
CA ASN A 68 -17.14 -26.62 -0.17
C ASN A 68 -17.36 -27.91 -0.99
N TYR A 69 -17.27 -27.84 -2.33
CA TYR A 69 -17.54 -29.02 -3.18
C TYR A 69 -16.43 -30.09 -3.13
N LEU A 70 -15.24 -29.73 -2.62
CA LEU A 70 -14.10 -30.62 -2.51
C LEU A 70 -13.51 -30.48 -1.11
N SER A 71 -13.81 -31.44 -0.24
CA SER A 71 -13.38 -31.55 1.17
C SER A 71 -11.86 -31.63 1.40
N THR A 72 -11.06 -31.34 0.37
CA THR A 72 -9.61 -31.48 0.34
C THR A 72 -8.85 -30.22 0.73
N ASN A 73 -9.51 -29.06 0.82
CA ASN A 73 -8.88 -27.82 1.27
C ASN A 73 -9.51 -27.30 2.57
N LYS A 74 -8.69 -26.77 3.49
CA LYS A 74 -9.14 -26.14 4.74
C LYS A 74 -10.06 -24.95 4.42
N THR A 75 -11.37 -25.18 4.48
CA THR A 75 -12.39 -24.14 4.38
C THR A 75 -12.58 -23.49 5.75
N MET A 76 -12.60 -22.16 5.82
CA MET A 76 -12.99 -21.44 7.03
C MET A 76 -14.51 -21.31 7.07
N SER A 77 -15.11 -21.43 8.27
CA SER A 77 -16.55 -21.23 8.46
C SER A 77 -16.94 -19.79 8.10
N GLU A 78 -18.21 -19.54 7.77
CA GLU A 78 -18.67 -18.16 7.53
C GLU A 78 -18.47 -17.28 8.77
N LEU A 79 -18.55 -17.87 9.97
CA LEU A 79 -18.27 -17.19 11.23
C LEU A 79 -16.78 -16.77 11.34
N ASP A 80 -15.87 -17.64 10.91
CA ASP A 80 -14.43 -17.34 10.86
C ASP A 80 -14.12 -16.25 9.83
N ARG A 81 -14.82 -16.24 8.68
CA ARG A 81 -14.69 -15.19 7.65
C ARG A 81 -15.14 -13.83 8.18
N GLN A 82 -16.24 -13.78 8.90
CA GLN A 82 -16.72 -12.55 9.53
C GLN A 82 -15.76 -12.04 10.59
N GLN A 83 -15.12 -12.94 11.34
CA GLN A 83 -14.10 -12.57 12.31
C GLN A 83 -12.83 -12.00 11.63
N VAL A 84 -12.43 -12.57 10.50
CA VAL A 84 -11.35 -12.02 9.66
C VAL A 84 -11.70 -10.63 9.15
N ASP A 85 -12.91 -10.43 8.64
CA ASP A 85 -13.37 -9.12 8.15
C ASP A 85 -13.36 -8.07 9.26
N THR A 86 -13.88 -8.44 10.45
CA THR A 86 -13.93 -7.56 11.63
C THR A 86 -12.53 -7.18 12.12
N MET A 87 -11.63 -8.16 12.23
CA MET A 87 -10.25 -7.92 12.66
C MET A 87 -9.49 -7.05 11.66
N ALA A 88 -9.69 -7.27 10.36
CA ALA A 88 -9.09 -6.44 9.32
C ALA A 88 -9.57 -4.98 9.41
N GLU A 89 -10.88 -4.77 9.56
CA GLU A 89 -11.47 -3.42 9.70
C GLU A 89 -11.01 -2.72 10.98
N GLU A 90 -10.89 -3.44 12.10
CA GLU A 90 -10.37 -2.90 13.37
C GLU A 90 -8.92 -2.43 13.23
N VAL A 91 -8.04 -3.27 12.67
CA VAL A 91 -6.62 -2.93 12.50
C VAL A 91 -6.42 -1.79 11.49
N ILE A 92 -7.23 -1.73 10.41
CA ILE A 92 -7.21 -0.61 9.46
C ILE A 92 -7.58 0.70 10.17
N ASN A 93 -8.63 0.68 10.99
CA ASN A 93 -9.08 1.84 11.75
C ASN A 93 -8.07 2.27 12.82
N GLU A 94 -7.42 1.33 13.51
CA GLU A 94 -6.34 1.61 14.46
C GLU A 94 -5.13 2.25 13.75
N CYS A 95 -4.69 1.69 12.63
CA CYS A 95 -3.59 2.25 11.83
C CYS A 95 -3.93 3.68 11.37
N ARG A 96 -5.17 3.93 10.93
CA ARG A 96 -5.63 5.27 10.54
C ARG A 96 -5.62 6.25 11.71
N LYS A 97 -6.06 5.85 12.90
CA LYS A 97 -6.00 6.68 14.11
C LYS A 97 -4.55 7.01 14.48
N LEU A 98 -3.64 6.05 14.41
CA LEU A 98 -2.23 6.24 14.69
C LEU A 98 -1.56 7.20 13.70
N ILE A 99 -1.83 7.04 12.40
CA ILE A 99 -1.35 7.96 11.35
C ILE A 99 -1.86 9.38 11.61
N ASN A 100 -3.14 9.54 11.97
CA ASN A 100 -3.71 10.85 12.29
C ASN A 100 -3.11 11.46 13.57
N SER A 101 -2.82 10.65 14.60
CA SER A 101 -2.10 11.11 15.80
C SER A 101 -0.70 11.59 15.42
N PHE A 102 0.03 10.79 14.64
CA PHE A 102 1.35 11.14 14.14
C PHE A 102 1.32 12.43 13.32
N LYS A 103 0.31 12.64 12.46
CA LYS A 103 0.10 13.88 11.70
C LYS A 103 -0.14 15.09 12.62
N LYS A 104 -0.93 14.92 13.69
CA LYS A 104 -1.17 15.98 14.68
C LYS A 104 0.09 16.30 15.49
N GLU A 105 0.78 15.29 15.98
CA GLU A 105 2.04 15.43 16.72
C GLU A 105 3.14 16.05 15.85
N THR A 106 3.17 15.74 14.56
CA THR A 106 4.14 16.31 13.64
C THR A 106 3.85 17.77 13.32
N ASN A 107 2.57 18.16 13.18
CA ASN A 107 2.17 19.55 12.96
C ASN A 107 2.31 20.43 14.22
N ALA A 108 2.21 19.87 15.42
CA ALA A 108 2.30 20.61 16.68
C ALA A 108 3.71 21.11 17.02
N ILE A 109 4.74 20.59 16.35
CA ILE A 109 6.13 20.90 16.64
C ILE A 109 6.66 21.89 15.59
N THR A 110 7.08 23.07 16.03
CA THR A 110 7.80 24.04 15.19
C THR A 110 9.13 23.43 14.72
N LYS A 111 9.34 23.31 13.41
CA LYS A 111 10.48 22.59 12.81
C LYS A 111 11.16 23.42 11.73
N THR A 112 12.37 22.99 11.37
CA THR A 112 13.01 23.44 10.12
C THR A 112 12.20 22.95 8.92
N PRO A 113 12.18 23.69 7.80
CA PRO A 113 11.38 23.34 6.61
C PRO A 113 11.70 21.93 6.08
N GLN A 114 12.98 21.55 6.08
CA GLN A 114 13.42 20.21 5.67
C GLN A 114 12.87 19.08 6.56
N ARG A 115 12.73 19.33 7.86
CA ARG A 115 12.22 18.34 8.81
C ARG A 115 10.70 18.23 8.73
N GLU A 116 10.01 19.32 8.42
CA GLU A 116 8.58 19.31 8.10
C GLU A 116 8.29 18.51 6.83
N GLU A 117 9.01 18.76 5.74
CA GLU A 117 8.92 17.98 4.50
C GLU A 117 9.21 16.50 4.73
N HIS A 118 10.22 16.17 5.55
CA HIS A 118 10.50 14.79 5.89
C HIS A 118 9.31 14.09 6.57
N TYR A 119 8.64 14.75 7.53
CA TYR A 119 7.46 14.18 8.18
C TYR A 119 6.23 14.10 7.26
N GLN A 120 6.06 15.05 6.35
CA GLN A 120 5.02 14.99 5.32
C GLN A 120 5.23 13.77 4.42
N ASN A 121 6.47 13.53 3.96
CA ASN A 121 6.82 12.35 3.17
C ASN A 121 6.64 11.03 3.93
N ILE A 122 7.05 10.97 5.20
CA ILE A 122 6.80 9.79 6.05
C ILE A 122 5.30 9.52 6.14
N THR A 123 4.50 10.56 6.42
CA THR A 123 3.05 10.43 6.54
C THR A 123 2.48 9.88 5.24
N ALA A 124 2.76 10.52 4.10
CA ALA A 124 2.28 10.07 2.78
C ALA A 124 2.68 8.62 2.45
N THR A 125 3.90 8.21 2.82
CA THR A 125 4.36 6.84 2.61
C THR A 125 3.60 5.83 3.48
N LEU A 126 3.28 6.20 4.73
CA LEU A 126 2.46 5.37 5.63
C LEU A 126 1.02 5.25 5.13
N GLU A 127 0.42 6.34 4.65
CA GLU A 127 -0.94 6.34 4.13
C GLU A 127 -1.05 5.48 2.87
N ASN A 128 -0.12 5.63 1.92
CA ASN A 128 -0.04 4.81 0.72
C ASN A 128 0.22 3.33 1.05
N TYR A 129 1.05 3.02 2.05
CA TYR A 129 1.27 1.64 2.47
C TYR A 129 0.00 1.00 3.07
N LEU A 130 -0.71 1.73 3.95
CA LEU A 130 -1.98 1.27 4.51
C LEU A 130 -3.01 1.04 3.38
N GLU A 131 -3.12 1.98 2.45
CA GLU A 131 -4.05 1.90 1.33
C GLU A 131 -3.79 0.67 0.45
N ASN A 132 -2.54 0.42 0.06
CA ASN A 132 -2.21 -0.75 -0.76
C ASN A 132 -2.62 -2.06 -0.07
N VAL A 133 -2.45 -2.15 1.25
CA VAL A 133 -2.89 -3.31 2.03
C VAL A 133 -4.43 -3.37 2.11
N SER A 134 -5.09 -2.24 2.35
CA SER A 134 -6.55 -2.13 2.35
C SER A 134 -7.17 -2.47 0.98
N LYS A 135 -6.51 -2.12 -0.12
CA LYS A 135 -6.92 -2.46 -1.49
C LYS A 135 -6.92 -3.97 -1.71
N ILE A 136 -5.85 -4.66 -1.29
CA ILE A 136 -5.77 -6.13 -1.37
C ILE A 136 -6.93 -6.79 -0.59
N TYR A 137 -7.25 -6.27 0.59
CA TYR A 137 -8.37 -6.76 1.41
C TYR A 137 -9.73 -6.50 0.75
N THR A 138 -9.98 -5.28 0.31
CA THR A 138 -11.26 -4.89 -0.30
C THR A 138 -11.50 -5.61 -1.63
N GLU A 139 -10.47 -5.81 -2.46
CA GLU A 139 -10.54 -6.65 -3.65
C GLU A 139 -10.86 -8.12 -3.30
N ALA A 140 -10.22 -8.69 -2.26
CA ALA A 140 -10.52 -10.05 -1.81
C ALA A 140 -11.97 -10.19 -1.33
N LYS A 141 -12.47 -9.20 -0.57
CA LYS A 141 -13.86 -9.13 -0.11
C LYS A 141 -14.83 -8.98 -1.28
N ALA A 142 -14.53 -8.16 -2.28
CA ALA A 142 -15.36 -8.02 -3.49
C ALA A 142 -15.44 -9.31 -4.31
N VAL A 143 -14.31 -10.01 -4.50
CA VAL A 143 -14.29 -11.31 -5.19
C VAL A 143 -15.13 -12.35 -4.44
N ARG A 144 -15.08 -12.37 -3.11
CA ARG A 144 -15.92 -13.24 -2.28
C ARG A 144 -17.39 -12.95 -2.47
N VAL A 145 -17.80 -11.69 -2.33
CA VAL A 145 -19.20 -11.29 -2.50
C VAL A 145 -19.71 -11.65 -3.88
N LYS A 146 -18.92 -11.42 -4.93
CA LYS A 146 -19.26 -11.85 -6.29
C LYS A 146 -19.48 -13.36 -6.38
N ARG A 147 -18.59 -14.18 -5.79
CA ARG A 147 -18.74 -15.65 -5.79
C ARG A 147 -20.02 -16.10 -5.10
N VAL A 148 -20.37 -15.51 -3.95
CA VAL A 148 -21.60 -15.86 -3.21
C VAL A 148 -22.85 -15.50 -4.02
N ILE A 149 -22.88 -14.31 -4.63
CA ILE A 149 -23.98 -13.88 -5.50
C ILE A 149 -24.11 -14.81 -6.72
N ASP A 150 -23.00 -15.18 -7.35
CA ASP A 150 -23.00 -16.08 -8.50
C ASP A 150 -23.48 -17.49 -8.11
N THR A 151 -23.11 -17.99 -6.93
CA THR A 151 -23.64 -19.25 -6.38
C THR A 151 -25.16 -19.17 -6.13
N HIS A 152 -25.65 -18.10 -5.52
CA HIS A 152 -27.08 -17.89 -5.30
C HIS A 152 -27.88 -17.82 -6.62
N LYS A 153 -27.31 -17.21 -7.66
CA LYS A 153 -27.93 -17.20 -8.99
C LYS A 153 -27.99 -18.61 -9.59
N LEU A 154 -26.93 -19.40 -9.41
CA LEU A 154 -26.86 -20.77 -9.91
C LEU A 154 -27.91 -21.68 -9.22
N SER A 155 -28.04 -21.60 -7.90
CA SER A 155 -29.04 -22.37 -7.14
C SER A 155 -30.49 -21.98 -7.49
N LYS A 156 -30.72 -20.71 -7.83
CA LYS A 156 -32.03 -20.24 -8.32
C LYS A 156 -32.36 -20.68 -9.76
N LEU A 157 -31.34 -20.99 -10.57
CA LEU A 157 -31.52 -21.53 -11.92
C LEU A 157 -31.81 -23.04 -11.92
N GLU A 158 -31.25 -23.79 -10.96
CA GLU A 158 -31.52 -25.23 -10.79
C GLU A 158 -32.92 -25.52 -10.22
N THR A 159 -33.47 -24.61 -9.42
CA THR A 159 -34.78 -24.73 -8.76
C THR A 159 -35.96 -24.19 -9.58
N ASN A 160 -35.79 -23.92 -10.88
CA ASN A 160 -36.87 -23.47 -11.77
C ASN A 160 -37.42 -24.62 -12.64
N PRO A 161 -38.37 -25.45 -12.14
CA PRO A 161 -39.03 -26.50 -12.92
C PRO A 161 -40.05 -25.95 -13.93
N ALA A 162 -40.17 -24.63 -14.11
CA ALA A 162 -41.27 -23.99 -14.83
C ALA A 162 -41.26 -24.13 -16.37
N ASN A 163 -40.45 -25.03 -16.97
CA ASN A 163 -40.48 -25.20 -18.43
C ASN A 163 -40.32 -26.63 -18.96
N ARG A 164 -40.59 -27.66 -18.17
CA ARG A 164 -40.89 -29.00 -18.71
C ARG A 164 -42.36 -29.31 -18.47
N LYS A 165 -43.22 -28.69 -19.27
CA LYS A 165 -44.55 -29.28 -19.51
C LYS A 165 -44.33 -30.59 -20.28
N PRO A 166 -44.92 -31.72 -19.86
CA PRO A 166 -45.14 -32.82 -20.77
C PRO A 166 -46.14 -32.32 -21.81
N ASP A 167 -45.70 -32.13 -23.06
CA ASP A 167 -46.60 -31.83 -24.16
C ASP A 167 -47.54 -33.03 -24.36
N LEU A 168 -48.75 -32.93 -23.82
CA LEU A 168 -49.82 -33.90 -24.02
C LEU A 168 -51.09 -33.18 -24.48
N HIS A 169 -51.07 -32.60 -25.68
CA HIS A 169 -52.24 -32.54 -26.57
C HIS A 169 -51.90 -31.88 -27.91
N GLY A 170 -51.82 -32.69 -28.96
CA GLY A 170 -51.98 -32.25 -30.34
C GLY A 170 -53.22 -32.92 -30.93
N ASN A 171 -54.28 -32.14 -31.10
CA ASN A 171 -55.49 -32.51 -31.82
C ASN A 171 -55.21 -32.66 -33.32
N ASP A 172 -55.67 -33.74 -33.96
CA ASP A 172 -56.24 -33.81 -35.33
C ASP A 172 -56.65 -35.27 -35.69
N PRO A 173 -57.46 -35.54 -36.74
CA PRO A 173 -58.92 -35.76 -36.73
C PRO A 173 -59.31 -37.26 -36.92
N PRO A 174 -60.62 -37.64 -36.96
CA PRO A 174 -61.04 -39.03 -36.83
C PRO A 174 -61.12 -39.76 -38.18
N ASN A 175 -60.39 -40.87 -38.38
CA ASN A 175 -60.93 -42.06 -39.07
C ASN A 175 -60.01 -43.30 -39.12
N LYS A 176 -60.67 -44.46 -38.97
CA LYS A 176 -60.37 -45.84 -39.46
C LYS A 176 -59.54 -46.82 -38.60
N ASP A 177 -60.31 -47.79 -38.11
CA ASP A 177 -60.11 -49.23 -37.85
C ASP A 177 -59.20 -49.71 -36.68
N PRO A 178 -59.64 -50.74 -35.90
CA PRO A 178 -58.98 -51.16 -34.67
C PRO A 178 -58.04 -52.35 -34.89
N GLU A 179 -56.74 -52.15 -34.65
CA GLU A 179 -55.79 -53.24 -34.37
C GLU A 179 -55.43 -53.25 -32.89
N PRO A 180 -55.44 -54.41 -32.19
CA PRO A 180 -55.14 -54.48 -30.77
C PRO A 180 -53.62 -54.44 -30.55
N ARG A 181 -53.08 -53.27 -30.21
CA ARG A 181 -51.74 -53.19 -29.61
C ARG A 181 -51.86 -53.32 -28.09
N PRO A 182 -51.01 -54.13 -27.45
CA PRO A 182 -51.05 -54.28 -26.00
C PRO A 182 -50.68 -52.95 -25.35
N SER A 183 -51.59 -52.43 -24.53
CA SER A 183 -51.36 -51.29 -23.66
C SER A 183 -50.31 -51.68 -22.62
N VAL A 184 -49.06 -51.30 -22.86
CA VAL A 184 -48.06 -51.28 -21.79
C VAL A 184 -48.19 -49.93 -21.11
N ASP A 185 -48.99 -49.95 -20.06
CA ASP A 185 -49.20 -48.85 -19.11
C ASP A 185 -47.90 -48.66 -18.33
N TYR A 186 -46.99 -47.83 -18.83
CA TYR A 186 -45.88 -47.29 -18.04
C TYR A 186 -46.34 -45.96 -17.46
N ASP A 187 -47.15 -46.04 -16.40
CA ASP A 187 -47.33 -44.95 -15.46
C ASP A 187 -46.37 -45.24 -14.29
N PRO A 188 -45.14 -44.69 -14.25
CA PRO A 188 -44.33 -44.76 -13.05
C PRO A 188 -44.92 -43.77 -12.04
N GLN A 189 -46.06 -44.14 -11.44
CA GLN A 189 -46.55 -43.47 -10.25
C GLN A 189 -45.47 -43.63 -9.17
N LEU A 190 -44.77 -42.55 -8.85
CA LEU A 190 -43.80 -42.51 -7.76
C LEU A 190 -44.44 -43.13 -6.52
N SER A 191 -43.70 -44.01 -5.82
CA SER A 191 -44.15 -44.57 -4.55
C SER A 191 -44.46 -43.43 -3.57
N SER A 192 -45.45 -43.59 -2.69
CA SER A 192 -45.73 -42.59 -1.65
C SER A 192 -44.51 -42.26 -0.79
N GLU A 193 -43.58 -43.22 -0.68
CA GLU A 193 -42.31 -43.07 0.02
C GLU A 193 -41.29 -42.22 -0.77
N GLU A 194 -41.25 -42.34 -2.10
CA GLU A 194 -40.42 -41.50 -2.97
C GLU A 194 -40.96 -40.07 -3.02
N MET A 195 -42.29 -39.90 -3.07
CA MET A 195 -42.93 -38.58 -3.00
C MET A 195 -42.59 -37.83 -1.71
N GLN A 196 -42.60 -38.54 -0.57
CA GLN A 196 -42.26 -37.96 0.73
C GLN A 196 -40.76 -37.61 0.84
N MET A 197 -39.89 -38.42 0.22
CA MET A 197 -38.46 -38.15 0.15
C MET A 197 -38.18 -36.91 -0.73
N PHE A 198 -38.85 -36.76 -1.87
CA PHE A 198 -38.78 -35.57 -2.70
C PHE A 198 -39.30 -34.32 -1.99
N GLU A 199 -40.39 -34.42 -1.23
CA GLU A 199 -40.94 -33.29 -0.49
C GLU A 199 -39.98 -32.81 0.61
N ALA A 200 -39.35 -33.75 1.33
CA ALA A 200 -38.31 -33.46 2.31
C ALA A 200 -37.04 -32.85 1.67
N GLU A 201 -36.63 -33.33 0.50
CA GLU A 201 -35.49 -32.77 -0.26
C GLU A 201 -35.80 -31.35 -0.74
N ASN A 202 -37.02 -31.11 -1.22
CA ASN A 202 -37.46 -29.80 -1.67
C ASN A 202 -37.54 -28.79 -0.52
N GLU A 203 -37.99 -29.22 0.66
CA GLU A 203 -38.02 -28.42 1.89
C GLU A 203 -36.60 -28.09 2.37
N MET A 204 -35.68 -29.05 2.29
CA MET A 204 -34.26 -28.84 2.60
C MET A 204 -33.62 -27.82 1.65
N LEU A 205 -33.84 -27.96 0.34
CA LEU A 205 -33.37 -27.01 -0.68
C LEU A 205 -33.94 -25.62 -0.47
N TYR A 206 -35.23 -25.50 -0.13
CA TYR A 206 -35.86 -24.21 0.16
C TYR A 206 -35.24 -23.52 1.37
N ASN A 207 -34.96 -24.27 2.43
CA ASN A 207 -34.29 -23.74 3.63
C ASN A 207 -32.85 -23.32 3.33
N GLU A 208 -32.12 -24.09 2.53
CA GLU A 208 -30.77 -23.72 2.10
C GLU A 208 -30.78 -22.46 1.21
N LEU A 209 -31.75 -22.35 0.29
CA LEU A 209 -31.89 -21.19 -0.59
C LEU A 209 -32.30 -19.91 0.18
N ASN A 210 -33.19 -20.03 1.17
CA ASN A 210 -33.52 -18.92 2.08
C ASN A 210 -32.31 -18.49 2.90
N SER A 211 -31.53 -19.43 3.42
CA SER A 211 -30.29 -19.14 4.17
C SER A 211 -29.28 -18.38 3.30
N ILE A 212 -29.04 -18.85 2.06
CA ILE A 212 -28.15 -18.17 1.10
C ILE A 212 -28.71 -16.78 0.73
N SER A 213 -30.02 -16.63 0.59
CA SER A 213 -30.66 -15.35 0.29
C SER A 213 -30.45 -14.33 1.42
N ASP A 214 -30.61 -14.74 2.68
CA ASP A 214 -30.32 -13.88 3.84
C ASP A 214 -28.83 -13.52 3.91
N GLU A 215 -27.94 -14.47 3.56
CA GLU A 215 -26.50 -14.24 3.48
C GLU A 215 -26.16 -13.16 2.43
N VAL A 216 -26.73 -13.25 1.23
CA VAL A 216 -26.56 -12.26 0.16
C VAL A 216 -27.03 -10.88 0.61
N ARG A 217 -28.20 -10.78 1.25
CA ARG A 217 -28.73 -9.51 1.77
C ARG A 217 -27.82 -8.89 2.83
N GLN A 218 -27.23 -9.72 3.68
CA GLN A 218 -26.26 -9.26 4.68
C GLN A 218 -24.94 -8.82 4.02
N MET A 219 -24.53 -9.45 2.93
CA MET A 219 -23.35 -9.06 2.15
C MET A 219 -23.56 -7.77 1.34
N GLU A 220 -24.72 -7.56 0.76
CA GLU A 220 -25.05 -6.32 0.02
C GLU A 220 -24.85 -5.08 0.92
N GLY A 221 -25.30 -5.13 2.17
CA GLY A 221 -25.07 -4.06 3.14
C GLY A 221 -23.58 -3.82 3.43
N LYS A 222 -22.76 -4.89 3.48
CA LYS A 222 -21.32 -4.79 3.72
C LYS A 222 -20.56 -4.23 2.51
N VAL A 223 -21.05 -4.39 1.28
CA VAL A 223 -20.42 -3.83 0.07
C VAL A 223 -20.49 -2.30 0.05
N VAL A 224 -21.58 -1.71 0.55
CA VAL A 224 -21.74 -0.25 0.62
C VAL A 224 -20.67 0.38 1.52
N HIS A 225 -20.38 -0.22 2.68
CA HIS A 225 -19.31 0.25 3.56
C HIS A 225 -17.90 0.09 2.97
N ILE A 226 -17.68 -0.92 2.11
CA ILE A 226 -16.40 -1.07 1.40
C ILE A 226 -16.18 0.11 0.45
N ALA A 227 -17.21 0.49 -0.30
CA ALA A 227 -17.15 1.60 -1.24
C ALA A 227 -16.87 2.93 -0.51
N GLU A 228 -17.54 3.17 0.61
CA GLU A 228 -17.33 4.37 1.44
C GLU A 228 -15.89 4.47 1.97
N LEU A 229 -15.33 3.35 2.47
CA LEU A 229 -13.93 3.32 2.91
C LEU A 229 -12.97 3.59 1.74
N GLN A 230 -13.19 2.97 0.58
CA GLN A 230 -12.35 3.17 -0.61
C GLN A 230 -12.43 4.60 -1.17
N GLU A 231 -13.62 5.21 -1.17
CA GLU A 231 -13.84 6.59 -1.63
C GLU A 231 -13.02 7.57 -0.79
N LEU A 232 -13.10 7.45 0.54
CA LEU A 232 -12.36 8.31 1.46
C LEU A 232 -10.85 8.12 1.38
N PHE A 233 -10.37 6.92 1.01
CA PHE A 233 -8.94 6.70 0.72
C PHE A 233 -8.54 7.39 -0.59
N THR A 234 -9.32 7.19 -1.66
CA THR A 234 -9.02 7.74 -3.00
C THR A 234 -8.95 9.27 -2.98
N GLU A 235 -9.87 9.94 -2.28
CA GLU A 235 -9.88 11.40 -2.15
C GLU A 235 -8.60 11.93 -1.48
N LYS A 236 -8.17 11.28 -0.38
CA LYS A 236 -6.98 11.72 0.38
C LYS A 236 -5.67 11.49 -0.37
N VAL A 237 -5.63 10.49 -1.24
CA VAL A 237 -4.46 10.16 -2.06
C VAL A 237 -4.28 11.16 -3.19
N LEU A 238 -5.36 11.54 -3.86
CA LEU A 238 -5.33 12.59 -4.89
C LEU A 238 -4.79 13.90 -4.31
N GLN A 239 -5.21 14.25 -3.10
CA GLN A 239 -4.70 15.44 -2.43
C GLN A 239 -3.22 15.31 -2.03
N GLN A 240 -2.79 14.13 -1.55
CA GLN A 240 -1.38 13.88 -1.23
C GLN A 240 -0.46 13.91 -2.44
N GLN A 241 -0.92 13.48 -3.61
CA GLN A 241 -0.12 13.49 -4.83
C GLN A 241 0.36 14.91 -5.16
N ILE A 242 -0.50 15.91 -4.95
CA ILE A 242 -0.18 17.33 -5.13
C ILE A 242 0.86 17.79 -4.10
N ASP A 243 0.69 17.39 -2.83
CA ASP A 243 1.65 17.72 -1.77
C ASP A 243 3.03 17.11 -2.03
N ILE A 244 3.10 15.87 -2.53
CA ILE A 244 4.35 15.18 -2.89
C ILE A 244 5.06 15.89 -4.03
N GLU A 245 4.33 16.33 -5.06
CA GLU A 245 4.92 17.07 -6.18
C GLU A 245 5.53 18.41 -5.75
N ARG A 246 4.85 19.11 -4.83
CA ARG A 246 5.40 20.31 -4.19
C ARG A 246 6.68 19.99 -3.41
N ILE A 247 6.69 18.93 -2.61
CA ILE A 247 7.88 18.51 -1.85
C ILE A 247 9.02 18.14 -2.82
N ALA A 248 8.74 17.41 -3.90
CA ALA A 248 9.75 17.05 -4.90
C ALA A 248 10.40 18.29 -5.51
N THR A 249 9.60 19.30 -5.85
CA THR A 249 10.08 20.59 -6.35
C THR A 249 10.98 21.30 -5.33
N ASN A 250 10.57 21.33 -4.05
CA ASN A 250 11.35 21.94 -2.98
C ASN A 250 12.68 21.21 -2.71
N VAL A 251 12.69 19.88 -2.79
CA VAL A 251 13.92 19.08 -2.63
C VAL A 251 14.89 19.32 -3.78
N VAL A 252 14.40 19.46 -5.00
CA VAL A 252 15.23 19.84 -6.16
C VAL A 252 15.84 21.23 -5.95
N GLY A 253 15.03 22.22 -5.55
CA GLY A 253 15.53 23.57 -5.25
C GLY A 253 16.53 23.59 -4.10
N SER A 254 16.29 22.80 -3.04
CA SER A 254 17.26 22.64 -1.94
C SER A 254 18.58 21.99 -2.39
N THR A 255 18.50 21.01 -3.29
CA THR A 255 19.68 20.35 -3.87
C THR A 255 20.49 21.32 -4.72
N GLU A 256 19.81 22.16 -5.51
CA GLU A 256 20.43 23.23 -6.30
C GLU A 256 21.11 24.27 -5.41
N ASN A 257 20.43 24.75 -4.36
CA ASN A 257 21.00 25.68 -3.39
C ASN A 257 22.27 25.13 -2.72
N VAL A 258 22.30 23.84 -2.37
CA VAL A 258 23.50 23.20 -1.79
C VAL A 258 24.62 23.10 -2.83
N LYS A 259 24.30 22.81 -4.10
CA LYS A 259 25.28 22.79 -5.19
C LYS A 259 25.88 24.19 -5.40
N GLU A 260 25.05 25.23 -5.43
CA GLU A 260 25.50 26.61 -5.56
C GLU A 260 26.36 27.03 -4.37
N ALA A 261 25.93 26.73 -3.14
CA ALA A 261 26.71 27.02 -1.94
C ALA A 261 28.10 26.35 -1.96
N ASN A 262 28.19 25.10 -2.44
CA ASN A 262 29.47 24.41 -2.60
C ASN A 262 30.36 25.09 -3.65
N GLU A 263 29.78 25.58 -4.75
CA GLU A 263 30.50 26.33 -5.77
C GLU A 263 31.04 27.65 -5.19
N GLN A 264 30.22 28.38 -4.44
CA GLN A 264 30.63 29.61 -3.75
C GLN A 264 31.76 29.35 -2.73
N ILE A 265 31.69 28.26 -1.95
CA ILE A 265 32.77 27.86 -1.04
C ILE A 265 34.07 27.58 -1.82
N ARG A 266 33.97 26.88 -2.95
CA ARG A 266 35.13 26.59 -3.81
C ARG A 266 35.76 27.88 -4.35
N GLN A 267 34.94 28.81 -4.82
CA GLN A 267 35.38 30.12 -5.30
C GLN A 267 36.03 30.94 -4.17
N ALA A 268 35.46 30.94 -2.96
CA ALA A 268 36.02 31.63 -1.81
C ALA A 268 37.41 31.10 -1.42
N ILE A 269 37.60 29.78 -1.46
CA ILE A 269 38.90 29.14 -1.20
C ILE A 269 39.94 29.58 -2.26
N GLN A 270 39.56 29.58 -3.55
CA GLN A 270 40.46 30.00 -4.63
C GLN A 270 40.83 31.50 -4.53
N ARG A 271 39.87 32.36 -4.19
CA ARG A 271 40.11 33.81 -4.06
C ARG A 271 41.07 34.16 -2.92
N ASN A 272 41.03 33.41 -1.82
CA ASN A 272 41.93 33.62 -0.67
C ASN A 272 43.40 33.27 -1.02
N ALA A 273 43.62 32.25 -1.84
CA ALA A 273 44.96 31.92 -2.33
C ALA A 273 45.53 33.02 -3.26
N GLY A 274 44.69 33.58 -4.14
CA GLY A 274 45.08 34.68 -5.03
C GLY A 274 45.57 35.92 -4.29
N LEU A 275 44.84 36.38 -3.27
CA LEU A 275 45.21 37.57 -2.48
C LEU A 275 46.59 37.42 -1.84
N ARG A 276 46.89 36.25 -1.24
CA ARG A 276 48.20 36.00 -0.61
C ARG A 276 49.37 36.07 -1.59
N VAL A 277 49.18 35.55 -2.80
CA VAL A 277 50.22 35.62 -3.87
C VAL A 277 50.44 37.06 -4.31
N TYR A 278 49.37 37.83 -4.51
CA TYR A 278 49.49 39.24 -4.89
C TYR A 278 50.18 40.09 -3.82
N VAL A 279 49.90 39.84 -2.53
CA VAL A 279 50.58 40.54 -1.43
C VAL A 279 52.07 40.21 -1.37
N LEU A 280 52.46 38.94 -1.55
CA LEU A 280 53.87 38.54 -1.59
C LEU A 280 54.60 39.12 -2.80
N PHE A 281 53.97 39.11 -3.98
CA PHE A 281 54.53 39.72 -5.18
C PHE A 281 54.72 41.23 -5.01
N PHE A 282 53.74 41.93 -4.45
CA PHE A 282 53.84 43.36 -4.16
C PHE A 282 54.98 43.68 -3.19
N LEU A 283 55.12 42.92 -2.10
CA LEU A 283 56.22 43.10 -1.15
C LEU A 283 57.59 42.90 -1.82
N LEU A 284 57.73 41.86 -2.63
CA LEU A 284 58.98 41.56 -3.34
C LEU A 284 59.35 42.68 -4.34
N VAL A 285 58.39 43.17 -5.11
CA VAL A 285 58.61 44.30 -6.05
C VAL A 285 58.98 45.58 -5.30
N MET A 286 58.32 45.87 -4.17
CA MET A 286 58.65 47.03 -3.34
C MET A 286 60.03 46.93 -2.71
N SER A 287 60.42 45.74 -2.22
CA SER A 287 61.77 45.52 -1.68
C SER A 287 62.86 45.73 -2.74
N PHE A 288 62.67 45.24 -3.97
CA PHE A 288 63.63 45.50 -5.05
C PHE A 288 63.63 46.95 -5.51
N SER A 289 62.47 47.61 -5.51
CA SER A 289 62.38 49.04 -5.85
C SER A 289 63.16 49.88 -4.84
N LEU A 290 63.05 49.59 -3.54
CA LEU A 290 63.84 50.25 -2.50
C LEU A 290 65.34 49.98 -2.65
N LEU A 291 65.73 48.74 -2.92
CA LEU A 291 67.15 48.38 -3.11
C LEU A 291 67.76 49.05 -4.35
N PHE A 292 67.00 49.19 -5.43
CA PHE A 292 67.43 49.92 -6.61
C PHE A 292 67.55 51.43 -6.33
N LEU A 293 66.63 52.01 -5.58
CA LEU A 293 66.67 53.43 -5.21
C LEU A 293 67.86 53.72 -4.29
N ASP A 294 68.17 52.80 -3.37
CA ASP A 294 69.34 52.87 -2.50
C ASP A 294 70.64 52.81 -3.35
N TRP A 295 70.74 51.83 -4.26
CA TRP A 295 71.89 51.71 -5.17
C TRP A 295 72.05 52.89 -6.14
N TYR A 296 70.95 53.51 -6.57
CA TYR A 296 70.99 54.68 -7.46
C TYR A 296 71.38 55.97 -6.74
N ASN A 297 71.16 56.03 -5.42
CA ASN A 297 71.40 57.23 -4.62
C ASN A 297 72.80 57.24 -3.95
N ASP A 298 73.49 56.09 -3.92
CA ASP A 298 74.94 55.95 -3.68
C ASP A 298 75.76 56.18 -4.96
#